data_AF-A0A2U2UDH8-F1
#
_entry.id   AF-A0A2U2UDH8-F1
#
_cell.length_a   1.000
_cell.length_b   1.000
_cell.length_c   1.000
_cell.angle_alpha   90.00
_cell.angle_beta   90.00
_cell.angle_gamma   90.00
#
_symmetry.space_group_name_H-M   'P 1'
#
loop_
_entity.id
_entity.type
_entity.pdbx_description
1 polymer ?
#
loop_
_entity_poly.entity_id
_entity_poly.type
_entity_poly.pdbx_seq_one_letter_code
_entity_poly.pdbx_strand_id
1 'polypeptide(L)'
;LPGQQYDEESGLYYNRHRYYDPLQGRYITQDPIGLKGGWNFYQYPLNPISEIDPQGLNPLILSVVALMSCGLFSSGGVIQSGQQRRDQYGRKVNPEADKLTDEHKSGVNPGGNCSPQNLSDLQNEKNRLCNQSRACAPQMLRKEILRRYEINLACASVRKQINNQCFGGGDKAHMEEENKAYKTAADCSGLIK
;
A
#
# COMPACT_ATOMS: atom_id res chain seq x y z
N LEU A 1 -17.30 -12.93 -30.45
CA LEU A 1 -16.83 -12.59 -29.08
C LEU A 1 -18.06 -12.40 -28.19
N PRO A 2 -18.11 -12.94 -26.96
CA PRO A 2 -19.26 -12.73 -26.09
C PRO A 2 -19.29 -11.29 -25.56
N GLY A 3 -20.35 -10.54 -25.87
CA GLY A 3 -20.62 -9.22 -25.26
C GLY A 3 -20.54 -8.00 -26.19
N GLN A 4 -20.30 -8.16 -27.49
CA GLN A 4 -20.30 -7.06 -28.47
C GLN A 4 -21.61 -7.02 -29.25
N GLN A 5 -22.31 -5.88 -29.22
CA GLN A 5 -23.50 -5.64 -30.03
C GLN A 5 -23.16 -4.64 -31.13
N TYR A 6 -23.45 -5.00 -32.38
CA TYR A 6 -23.27 -4.10 -33.52
C TYR A 6 -24.43 -3.10 -33.55
N ASP A 7 -24.10 -1.82 -33.72
CA ASP A 7 -25.05 -0.75 -33.92
C ASP A 7 -25.01 -0.31 -35.40
N GLU A 8 -26.11 -0.56 -36.12
CA GLU A 8 -26.22 -0.33 -37.55
C GLU A 8 -26.29 1.17 -37.90
N GLU A 9 -26.81 2.02 -37.00
CA GLU A 9 -26.95 3.45 -37.23
C GLU A 9 -25.59 4.16 -37.23
N SER A 10 -24.70 3.77 -36.31
CA SER A 10 -23.37 4.38 -36.15
C SER A 10 -22.24 3.59 -36.83
N GLY A 11 -22.47 2.32 -37.14
CA GLY A 11 -21.43 1.41 -37.64
C GLY A 11 -20.42 0.96 -36.57
N LEU A 12 -20.72 1.21 -35.30
CA LEU A 12 -19.84 0.92 -34.16
C LEU A 12 -20.24 -0.38 -33.45
N TYR A 13 -19.33 -0.90 -32.63
CA TYR A 13 -19.62 -2.04 -31.76
C TYR A 13 -19.69 -1.59 -30.31
N TYR A 14 -20.84 -1.78 -29.69
CA TYR A 14 -21.04 -1.56 -28.27
C TYR A 14 -20.46 -2.73 -27.46
N ASN A 15 -19.43 -2.44 -26.66
CA ASN A 15 -18.77 -3.39 -25.76
C ASN A 15 -18.99 -2.95 -24.30
N ARG A 16 -20.23 -3.09 -23.83
CA ARG A 16 -20.70 -2.75 -22.48
C ARG A 16 -20.41 -1.31 -22.04
N HIS A 17 -19.19 -1.01 -21.62
CA HIS A 17 -18.85 0.33 -21.12
C HIS A 17 -18.27 1.24 -22.20
N ARG A 18 -17.95 0.71 -23.39
CA ARG A 18 -17.27 1.47 -24.45
C ARG A 18 -17.78 1.15 -25.85
N TYR A 19 -17.65 2.12 -26.76
CA TYR A 19 -17.89 1.95 -28.19
C TYR A 19 -16.56 1.72 -28.93
N TYR A 20 -16.53 0.67 -29.75
CA TYR A 20 -15.40 0.28 -30.58
C TYR A 20 -15.65 0.66 -32.04
N ASP A 21 -14.66 1.31 -32.66
CA ASP A 21 -14.64 1.61 -34.08
C ASP A 21 -13.75 0.58 -34.82
N PRO A 22 -14.35 -0.26 -35.69
CA PRO A 22 -13.62 -1.27 -36.45
C PRO A 22 -12.69 -0.66 -37.53
N LEU A 23 -12.99 0.53 -38.04
CA LEU A 23 -12.19 1.19 -39.08
C LEU A 23 -10.86 1.71 -38.49
N GLN A 24 -10.89 2.17 -37.25
CA GLN A 24 -9.70 2.66 -36.53
C GLN A 24 -9.05 1.59 -35.64
N GLY A 25 -9.73 0.46 -35.40
CA GLY A 25 -9.23 -0.61 -34.56
C GLY A 25 -9.09 -0.24 -33.08
N ARG A 26 -9.91 0.68 -32.58
CA ARG A 26 -9.77 1.24 -31.20
C ARG A 26 -11.11 1.62 -30.58
N TYR A 27 -11.12 1.89 -29.27
CA TYR A 27 -12.29 2.50 -28.63
C TYR A 27 -12.34 4.00 -28.95
N ILE A 28 -13.55 4.53 -29.14
CA ILE A 28 -13.79 5.97 -29.36
C ILE A 28 -14.15 6.72 -28.08
N THR A 29 -14.52 5.98 -27.03
CA THR A 29 -14.81 6.50 -25.69
C THR A 29 -13.63 6.22 -24.76
N GLN A 30 -13.24 7.22 -23.96
CA GLN A 30 -12.17 7.08 -22.97
C GLN A 30 -12.49 5.99 -21.94
N ASP A 31 -11.48 5.23 -21.50
CA ASP A 31 -11.62 4.24 -20.45
C ASP A 31 -12.11 4.86 -19.11
N PRO A 32 -13.29 4.46 -18.58
CA PRO A 32 -13.82 5.01 -17.35
C PRO A 32 -12.99 4.63 -16.10
N ILE A 33 -12.12 3.62 -16.15
CA ILE A 33 -11.19 3.30 -15.05
C ILE A 33 -9.86 4.09 -15.13
N GLY A 34 -9.71 4.93 -16.16
CA GLY A 34 -8.57 5.82 -16.35
C GLY A 34 -7.24 5.05 -16.45
N LEU A 35 -6.20 5.54 -15.77
CA LEU A 35 -4.84 4.95 -15.82
C LEU A 35 -4.76 3.51 -15.34
N LYS A 36 -5.79 3.00 -14.64
CA LYS A 36 -5.86 1.58 -14.24
C LYS A 36 -6.10 0.64 -15.42
N GLY A 37 -6.61 1.15 -16.55
CA GLY A 37 -6.77 0.42 -17.82
C GLY A 37 -5.53 0.49 -18.72
N GLY A 38 -4.46 1.14 -18.24
CA GLY A 38 -3.21 1.36 -18.98
C GLY A 38 -3.02 2.80 -19.44
N TRP A 39 -1.88 3.04 -20.11
CA TRP A 39 -1.46 4.38 -20.55
C TRP A 39 -2.24 4.91 -21.76
N ASN A 40 -2.84 4.02 -22.54
CA ASN A 40 -3.65 4.39 -23.71
C ASN A 40 -5.13 4.16 -23.39
N PHE A 41 -5.85 5.23 -23.10
CA PHE A 41 -7.26 5.19 -22.68
C PHE A 41 -8.23 4.71 -23.76
N TYR A 42 -7.76 4.52 -24.99
CA TYR A 42 -8.57 4.15 -26.14
C TYR A 42 -8.14 2.80 -26.72
N GLN A 43 -7.25 2.07 -26.04
CA GLN A 43 -6.68 0.82 -26.54
C GLN A 43 -7.74 -0.29 -26.60
N TYR A 44 -7.91 -0.88 -27.78
CA TYR A 44 -8.58 -2.18 -27.93
C TYR A 44 -7.52 -3.29 -27.94
N PRO A 45 -7.79 -4.49 -27.38
CA PRO A 45 -6.82 -5.58 -27.36
C PRO A 45 -6.34 -5.94 -28.77
N LEU A 46 -5.04 -5.91 -28.99
CA LEU A 46 -4.42 -6.08 -30.32
C LEU A 46 -4.42 -7.54 -30.80
N ASN A 47 -4.59 -8.49 -29.89
CA ASN A 47 -4.58 -9.92 -30.20
C ASN A 47 -5.80 -10.64 -29.61
N PRO A 48 -6.89 -10.81 -30.38
CA PRO A 48 -8.13 -11.43 -29.90
C PRO A 48 -7.99 -12.94 -29.59
N ILE A 49 -6.85 -13.55 -29.89
CA ILE A 49 -6.54 -14.96 -29.58
C ILE A 49 -6.00 -15.09 -28.15
N SER A 50 -5.19 -14.13 -27.69
CA SER A 50 -4.59 -14.14 -26.35
C SER A 50 -5.29 -13.24 -25.35
N GLU A 51 -6.05 -12.26 -25.83
CA GLU A 51 -6.64 -11.19 -25.03
C GLU A 51 -8.11 -11.01 -25.39
N ILE A 52 -8.96 -11.21 -24.39
CA ILE A 52 -10.38 -10.87 -24.48
C ILE A 52 -10.63 -9.81 -23.40
N ASP A 53 -11.37 -8.75 -23.73
CA ASP A 53 -11.82 -7.71 -22.78
C ASP A 53 -13.34 -7.84 -22.57
N PRO A 54 -13.80 -8.77 -21.70
CA PRO A 54 -15.24 -9.11 -21.59
C PRO A 54 -16.08 -8.02 -20.93
N GLN A 55 -15.43 -7.04 -20.29
CA GLN A 55 -16.09 -5.93 -19.62
C GLN A 55 -15.92 -4.59 -20.34
N GLY A 56 -15.04 -4.52 -21.35
CA GLY A 56 -14.68 -3.25 -21.95
C GLY A 56 -13.87 -2.38 -21.00
N LEU A 57 -13.06 -2.97 -20.11
CA LEU A 57 -12.30 -2.27 -19.06
C LEU A 57 -10.86 -2.79 -18.91
N ASN A 58 -10.54 -4.02 -19.35
CA ASN A 58 -9.18 -4.56 -19.37
C ASN A 58 -9.16 -5.90 -20.14
N PRO A 59 -8.17 -6.17 -21.02
CA PRO A 59 -7.95 -7.51 -21.53
C PRO A 59 -7.56 -8.43 -20.38
N LEU A 60 -8.40 -9.42 -20.08
CA LEU A 60 -7.98 -10.56 -19.27
C LEU A 60 -6.97 -11.34 -20.10
N ILE A 61 -5.68 -11.21 -19.75
CA ILE A 61 -4.62 -12.05 -20.33
C ILE A 61 -4.93 -13.49 -19.93
N LEU A 62 -5.38 -14.28 -20.90
CA LEU A 62 -5.97 -15.61 -20.70
C LEU A 62 -4.91 -16.71 -20.50
N SER A 63 -3.72 -16.39 -19.96
CA SER A 63 -2.60 -17.33 -19.83
C SER A 63 -2.33 -17.85 -18.41
N VAL A 64 -3.07 -17.43 -17.38
CA VAL A 64 -2.74 -17.80 -15.98
C VAL A 64 -3.70 -18.84 -15.35
N VAL A 65 -4.77 -19.25 -16.04
CA VAL A 65 -5.75 -20.19 -15.44
C VAL A 65 -5.30 -21.66 -15.53
N ALA A 66 -4.28 -22.01 -16.33
CA ALA A 66 -3.85 -23.40 -16.55
C ALA A 66 -2.73 -23.92 -15.61
N LEU A 67 -2.13 -23.09 -14.75
CA LEU A 67 -0.98 -23.47 -13.91
C LEU A 67 -1.29 -23.57 -12.39
N MET A 68 -2.58 -23.71 -12.03
CA MET A 68 -3.00 -23.91 -10.63
C MET A 68 -3.23 -25.40 -10.26
N SER A 69 -2.82 -26.35 -11.11
CA SER A 69 -3.04 -27.78 -10.86
C SER A 69 -1.82 -28.70 -11.02
N CYS A 70 -0.60 -28.18 -11.17
CA CYS A 70 0.59 -29.03 -11.10
C CYS A 70 1.75 -28.31 -10.41
N GLY A 71 2.03 -28.70 -9.16
CA GLY A 71 3.05 -28.11 -8.30
C GLY A 71 4.48 -28.43 -8.73
N LEU A 72 4.95 -27.83 -9.82
CA LEU A 72 6.28 -28.04 -10.36
C LEU A 72 6.83 -26.76 -11.00
N PHE A 73 7.19 -25.75 -10.21
CA PHE A 73 8.26 -24.80 -10.57
C PHE A 73 8.93 -24.26 -9.30
N SER A 74 9.98 -24.96 -8.88
CA SER A 74 11.10 -24.35 -8.18
C SER A 74 11.83 -23.41 -9.15
N SER A 75 12.30 -22.28 -8.62
CA SER A 75 13.18 -21.26 -9.21
C SER A 75 12.64 -20.39 -10.37
N GLY A 76 12.42 -19.11 -10.06
CA GLY A 76 12.59 -17.99 -10.99
C GLY A 76 11.32 -17.24 -11.41
N GLY A 77 11.06 -16.10 -10.77
CA GLY A 77 10.30 -14.99 -11.37
C GLY A 77 8.78 -15.04 -11.23
N VAL A 78 8.27 -14.92 -10.00
CA VAL A 78 6.87 -14.55 -9.78
C VAL A 78 6.69 -13.12 -10.30
N ILE A 79 5.88 -12.89 -11.34
CA ILE A 79 5.31 -11.56 -11.58
C ILE A 79 4.31 -11.32 -10.46
N GLN A 80 4.80 -10.77 -9.34
CA GLN A 80 3.96 -10.22 -8.29
C GLN A 80 3.13 -9.10 -8.93
N SER A 81 1.85 -9.38 -9.18
CA SER A 81 0.83 -8.34 -9.07
C SER A 81 1.13 -7.56 -7.78
N GLY A 82 1.57 -6.30 -7.89
CA GLY A 82 2.24 -5.55 -6.83
C GLY A 82 1.72 -5.86 -5.44
N GLN A 83 2.41 -6.77 -4.74
CA GLN A 83 1.98 -7.25 -3.44
C GLN A 83 2.32 -6.12 -2.46
N GLN A 84 1.34 -5.23 -2.25
CA GLN A 84 1.49 -4.06 -1.38
C GLN A 84 2.08 -4.51 -0.05
N ARG A 85 3.30 -4.03 0.29
CA ARG A 85 4.02 -4.45 1.50
C ARG A 85 3.12 -4.20 2.71
N ARG A 86 3.13 -5.12 3.67
CA ARG A 86 2.37 -5.02 4.93
C ARG A 86 3.32 -5.09 6.11
N ASP A 87 2.94 -4.46 7.21
CA ASP A 87 3.64 -4.60 8.49
C ASP A 87 3.26 -5.91 9.21
N GLN A 88 3.87 -6.16 10.37
CA GLN A 88 3.60 -7.34 11.20
C GLN A 88 2.12 -7.50 11.60
N TYR A 89 1.35 -6.41 11.59
CA TYR A 89 -0.07 -6.37 11.99
C TYR A 89 -1.00 -6.28 10.78
N GLY A 90 -0.48 -6.46 9.57
CA GLY A 90 -1.26 -6.45 8.33
C GLY A 90 -1.65 -5.07 7.80
N ARG A 91 -1.16 -3.98 8.40
CA ARG A 91 -1.36 -2.60 7.91
C ARG A 91 -0.60 -2.43 6.58
N LYS A 92 -1.23 -1.76 5.62
CA LYS A 92 -0.62 -1.49 4.31
C LYS A 92 0.49 -0.45 4.48
N VAL A 93 1.69 -0.76 3.99
CA VAL A 93 2.82 0.16 3.89
C VAL A 93 2.59 1.06 2.68
N ASN A 94 2.87 2.35 2.83
CA ASN A 94 2.83 3.31 1.73
C ASN A 94 4.10 3.11 0.87
N PRO A 95 4.00 2.62 -0.38
CA PRO A 95 5.17 2.34 -1.22
C PRO A 95 6.02 3.57 -1.52
N GLU A 96 5.42 4.76 -1.61
CA GLU A 96 6.12 6.03 -1.81
C GLU A 96 6.92 6.42 -0.56
N ALA A 97 6.31 6.31 0.63
CA ALA A 97 6.97 6.55 1.92
C ALA A 97 8.17 5.61 2.17
N ASP A 98 7.97 4.35 1.80
CA ASP A 98 8.92 3.26 2.02
C ASP A 98 10.16 3.42 1.12
N LYS A 99 9.97 3.83 -0.13
CA LYS A 99 11.06 4.23 -1.03
C LYS A 99 11.80 5.46 -0.52
N LEU A 100 11.08 6.46 -0.01
CA LEU A 100 11.67 7.70 0.52
C LEU A 100 12.56 7.44 1.74
N THR A 101 12.23 6.46 2.58
CA THR A 101 13.05 6.09 3.75
C THR A 101 14.38 5.42 3.35
N ASP A 102 14.37 4.64 2.28
CA ASP A 102 15.60 4.08 1.70
C ASP A 102 16.47 5.19 1.07
N GLU A 103 15.85 6.16 0.39
CA GLU A 103 16.52 7.32 -0.20
C GLU A 103 16.99 8.33 0.85
N HIS A 104 16.36 8.41 2.02
CA HIS A 104 16.72 9.34 3.10
C HIS A 104 18.11 9.16 3.69
N LYS A 105 18.69 7.96 3.57
CA LYS A 105 20.12 7.75 3.87
C LYS A 105 21.03 8.65 3.01
N SER A 106 20.52 9.24 1.93
CA SER A 106 21.22 10.17 1.03
C SER A 106 20.92 11.67 1.28
N GLY A 107 20.03 12.04 2.20
CA GLY A 107 19.78 13.44 2.59
C GLY A 107 18.78 14.24 1.75
N VAL A 108 17.95 13.59 0.93
CA VAL A 108 16.89 14.23 0.14
C VAL A 108 15.61 14.40 0.98
N ASN A 109 14.88 15.52 0.80
CA ASN A 109 13.73 15.95 1.60
C ASN A 109 12.63 14.86 1.70
N PRO A 110 12.12 14.50 2.89
CA PRO A 110 11.04 13.52 3.03
C PRO A 110 9.81 14.03 2.30
N GLY A 111 9.22 13.22 1.43
CA GLY A 111 7.97 13.53 0.75
C GLY A 111 6.73 13.56 1.66
N GLY A 112 6.80 14.30 2.77
CA GLY A 112 5.69 14.59 3.68
C GLY A 112 5.43 16.09 3.83
N ASN A 113 4.32 16.45 4.47
CA ASN A 113 3.87 17.84 4.65
C ASN A 113 4.49 18.52 5.90
N CYS A 114 5.64 18.03 6.35
CA CYS A 114 6.22 18.37 7.64
C CYS A 114 7.33 19.42 7.47
N SER A 115 7.22 20.54 8.19
CA SER A 115 8.27 21.57 8.19
C SER A 115 9.50 21.10 8.99
N PRO A 116 10.71 21.62 8.70
CA PRO A 116 11.92 21.26 9.46
C PRO A 116 11.79 21.50 10.97
N GLN A 117 11.12 22.60 11.36
CA GLN A 117 10.86 22.91 12.76
C GLN A 117 9.93 21.88 13.41
N ASN A 118 8.80 21.55 12.76
CA ASN A 118 7.87 20.54 13.27
C ASN A 118 8.53 19.16 13.39
N LEU A 119 9.36 18.77 12.42
CA LEU A 119 10.13 17.53 12.48
C LEU A 119 11.08 17.52 13.68
N SER A 120 11.81 18.61 13.90
CA SER A 120 12.72 18.76 15.06
C SER A 120 11.96 18.66 16.38
N ASP A 121 10.83 19.34 16.50
CA ASP A 121 10.00 19.35 17.71
C ASP A 121 9.45 17.95 18.02
N LEU A 122 8.92 17.26 17.01
CA LEU A 122 8.45 15.87 17.13
C LEU A 122 9.58 14.89 17.47
N GLN A 123 10.76 15.08 16.90
CA GLN A 123 11.93 14.27 17.24
C GLN A 123 12.38 14.49 18.69
N ASN A 124 12.36 15.73 19.18
CA ASN A 124 12.66 16.06 20.57
C ASN A 124 11.65 15.44 21.53
N GLU A 125 10.36 15.52 21.22
CA GLU A 125 9.30 14.89 22.00
C GLU A 125 9.43 13.36 22.01
N LYS A 126 9.67 12.76 20.84
CA LYS A 126 9.95 11.33 20.70
C LYS A 126 11.13 10.93 21.58
N ASN A 127 12.24 11.67 21.55
CA ASN A 127 13.43 11.38 22.36
C ASN A 127 13.11 11.50 23.86
N ARG A 128 12.36 12.54 24.26
CA ARG A 128 11.92 12.74 25.65
C ARG A 128 11.09 11.56 26.18
N LEU A 129 10.22 10.97 25.36
CA LEU A 129 9.32 9.87 25.76
C LEU A 129 9.99 8.50 25.61
N CYS A 130 10.56 8.23 24.43
CA CYS A 130 11.03 6.90 24.06
C CYS A 130 12.36 6.50 24.73
N ASN A 131 13.15 7.46 25.21
CA ASN A 131 14.42 7.20 25.92
C ASN A 131 14.22 6.95 27.42
N GLN A 132 13.00 7.07 27.94
CA GLN A 132 12.70 6.71 29.32
C GLN A 132 12.69 5.18 29.51
N SER A 133 12.76 4.75 30.77
CA SER A 133 12.57 3.35 31.12
C SER A 133 11.15 2.90 30.81
N ARG A 134 11.01 1.95 29.87
CA ARG A 134 9.71 1.54 29.31
C ARG A 134 9.36 0.07 29.47
N ALA A 135 10.33 -0.81 29.71
CA ALA A 135 10.06 -2.22 29.96
C ALA A 135 9.40 -2.42 31.32
N CYS A 136 8.42 -3.33 31.41
CA CYS A 136 7.77 -3.70 32.66
C CYS A 136 8.21 -5.10 33.10
N ALA A 137 8.24 -5.33 34.41
CA ALA A 137 8.57 -6.63 35.01
C ALA A 137 7.56 -6.96 36.13
N PRO A 138 7.26 -8.25 36.39
CA PRO A 138 6.22 -8.67 37.34
C PRO A 138 6.40 -8.15 38.77
N GLN A 139 7.64 -7.98 39.22
CA GLN A 139 8.01 -7.54 40.56
C GLN A 139 7.90 -6.01 40.77
N MET A 140 7.52 -5.26 39.74
CA MET A 140 7.40 -3.81 39.83
C MET A 140 6.10 -3.38 40.54
N LEU A 141 6.16 -2.24 41.22
CA LEU A 141 4.97 -1.65 41.83
C LEU A 141 3.95 -1.24 40.74
N ARG A 142 2.67 -1.53 40.96
CA ARG A 142 1.58 -1.23 40.02
C ARG A 142 1.59 0.21 39.48
N LYS A 143 1.88 1.20 40.33
CA LYS A 143 1.96 2.62 39.93
C LYS A 143 3.06 2.87 38.90
N GLU A 144 4.19 2.18 39.01
CA GLU A 144 5.30 2.30 38.06
C GLU A 144 5.00 1.54 36.76
N ILE A 145 4.31 0.39 36.83
CA ILE A 145 3.84 -0.32 35.63
C ILE A 145 2.88 0.57 34.83
N LEU A 146 1.92 1.23 35.49
CA LEU A 146 1.00 2.19 34.87
C LEU A 146 1.74 3.36 34.22
N ARG A 147 2.70 3.96 34.93
CA ARG A 147 3.53 5.04 34.39
C ARG A 147 4.27 4.60 33.11
N ARG A 148 4.90 3.42 33.12
CA ARG A 148 5.62 2.90 31.94
C ARG A 148 4.69 2.51 30.80
N TYR A 149 3.49 2.01 31.11
CA TYR A 149 2.44 1.76 30.13
C TYR A 149 2.07 3.06 29.39
N GLU A 150 1.78 4.13 30.11
CA GLU A 150 1.45 5.45 29.54
C GLU A 150 2.59 6.01 28.68
N ILE A 151 3.83 5.91 29.16
CA ILE A 151 5.01 6.37 28.41
C ILE A 151 5.18 5.59 27.10
N ASN A 152 4.92 4.27 27.08
CA ASN A 152 4.99 3.50 25.84
C ASN A 152 3.91 3.92 24.83
N LEU A 153 2.68 4.17 25.30
CA LEU A 153 1.61 4.68 24.42
C LEU A 153 1.97 6.05 23.85
N ALA A 154 2.49 6.96 24.68
CA ALA A 154 2.92 8.28 24.24
C ALA A 154 4.09 8.18 23.23
N CYS A 155 5.08 7.34 23.49
CA CYS A 155 6.18 7.07 22.55
C CYS A 155 5.66 6.52 21.21
N ALA A 156 4.72 5.57 21.23
CA ALA A 156 4.11 5.03 20.03
C ALA A 156 3.32 6.10 19.25
N SER A 157 2.56 6.94 19.96
CA SER A 157 1.78 8.03 19.38
C SER A 157 2.63 9.04 18.62
N VAL A 158 3.73 9.52 19.22
CA VAL A 158 4.63 10.48 18.55
C VAL A 158 5.31 9.85 17.33
N ARG A 159 5.71 8.58 17.41
CA ARG A 159 6.27 7.84 16.27
C ARG A 159 5.27 7.75 15.11
N LYS A 160 4.01 7.44 15.41
CA LYS A 160 2.91 7.43 14.44
C LYS A 160 2.70 8.81 13.82
N GLN A 161 2.76 9.87 14.62
CA GLN A 161 2.61 11.24 14.15
C GLN A 161 3.72 11.62 13.17
N ILE A 162 4.98 11.34 13.51
CA ILE A 162 6.13 11.54 12.62
C ILE A 162 5.91 10.80 11.30
N ASN A 163 5.57 9.51 11.37
CA ASN A 163 5.37 8.67 10.20
C ASN A 163 4.25 9.20 9.28
N ASN A 164 3.14 9.63 9.86
CA ASN A 164 2.02 10.16 9.10
C ASN A 164 2.28 11.55 8.50
N GLN A 165 2.85 12.46 9.29
CA GLN A 165 3.02 13.86 8.89
C GLN A 165 4.27 14.07 8.04
N CYS A 166 5.38 13.45 8.43
CA CYS A 166 6.69 13.68 7.85
C CYS A 166 7.08 12.61 6.83
N PHE A 167 6.44 11.44 6.82
CA PHE A 167 6.73 10.36 5.88
C PHE A 167 5.53 9.92 5.03
N GLY A 168 4.46 10.73 4.95
CA GLY A 168 3.35 10.45 4.02
C GLY A 168 2.54 9.19 4.36
N GLY A 169 2.66 8.63 5.57
CA GLY A 169 1.72 7.63 6.07
C GLY A 169 2.19 6.18 6.07
N GLY A 170 3.45 5.92 6.42
CA GLY A 170 3.83 4.56 6.83
C GLY A 170 4.90 3.91 5.98
N ASP A 171 6.14 4.37 6.07
CA ASP A 171 7.26 3.49 5.67
C ASP A 171 7.37 2.32 6.66
N LYS A 172 7.88 1.19 6.17
CA LYS A 172 7.87 -0.05 6.94
C LYS A 172 8.71 0.05 8.22
N ALA A 173 9.84 0.74 8.17
CA ALA A 173 10.75 0.84 9.31
C ALA A 173 10.12 1.62 10.47
N HIS A 174 9.57 2.82 10.22
CA HIS A 174 8.92 3.59 11.28
C HIS A 174 7.65 2.91 11.81
N MET A 175 6.91 2.18 10.96
CA MET A 175 5.78 1.35 11.40
C MET A 175 6.22 0.24 12.35
N GLU A 176 7.34 -0.44 12.08
CA GLU A 176 7.90 -1.46 12.96
C GLU A 176 8.35 -0.89 14.31
N GLU A 177 8.93 0.31 14.33
CA GLU A 177 9.32 0.98 15.56
C GLU A 177 8.12 1.46 16.41
N GLU A 178 7.06 1.96 15.76
CA GLU A 178 5.77 2.25 16.40
C GLU A 178 5.19 0.98 17.03
N ASN A 179 5.13 -0.10 16.26
CA ASN A 179 4.62 -1.41 16.68
C ASN A 179 5.37 -1.98 17.89
N LYS A 180 6.70 -1.80 17.93
CA LYS A 180 7.52 -2.22 19.08
C LYS A 180 7.10 -1.49 20.37
N ALA A 181 6.78 -0.20 20.29
CA ALA A 181 6.33 0.55 21.46
C ALA A 181 4.93 0.10 21.93
N TYR A 182 3.99 -0.16 21.03
CA TYR A 182 2.69 -0.72 21.39
C TYR A 182 2.79 -2.12 21.99
N LYS A 183 3.67 -2.97 21.45
CA LYS A 183 3.92 -4.30 22.01
C LYS A 183 4.39 -4.21 23.47
N THR A 184 5.36 -3.35 23.75
CA THR A 184 5.82 -3.14 25.13
C THR A 184 4.69 -2.62 26.04
N ALA A 185 3.82 -1.74 25.54
CA ALA A 185 2.64 -1.31 26.29
C ALA A 185 1.68 -2.49 26.58
N ALA A 186 1.42 -3.34 25.60
CA ALA A 186 0.58 -4.53 25.78
C ALA A 186 1.19 -5.50 26.81
N ASP A 187 2.52 -5.71 26.78
CA ASP A 187 3.24 -6.52 27.75
C ASP A 187 3.09 -5.93 29.18
N CYS A 188 3.21 -4.61 29.33
CA CYS A 188 2.96 -3.91 30.59
C CYS A 188 1.50 -4.08 31.07
N SER A 189 0.53 -3.93 30.17
CA SER A 189 -0.90 -4.09 30.47
C SER A 189 -1.23 -5.49 30.99
N GLY A 190 -0.57 -6.53 30.45
CA GLY A 190 -0.70 -7.90 30.92
C GLY A 190 -0.32 -8.12 32.39
N LEU A 191 0.52 -7.25 32.97
CA LEU A 191 0.98 -7.29 34.36
C LEU A 191 0.11 -6.49 35.34
N ILE A 192 -0.89 -5.73 34.86
CA ILE A 192 -1.75 -4.86 35.69
C ILE A 192 -2.95 -5.64 36.28
N LYS A 193 -3.09 -6.93 35.93
CA LYS A 193 -4.19 -7.80 36.34
C LYS A 193 -4.36 -7.91 37.85
#